data_AF-A0A958K2A3-F1
#
_entry.id   AF-A0A958K2A3-F1
#
_cell.length_a   1.000
_cell.length_b   1.000
_cell.length_c   1.000
_cell.angle_alpha   90.00
_cell.angle_beta   90.00
_cell.angle_gamma   90.00
#
_symmetry.space_group_name_H-M   'P 1'
#
loop_
_entity.id
_entity.type
_entity.pdbx_description
1 polymer ?
#
loop_
_entity_poly.entity_id
_entity_poly.type
_entity_poly.pdbx_seq_one_letter_code
_entity_poly.pdbx_strand_id
1 'polypeptide(L)'
;MTNGPSSDNNPIGRQLNEAMHAEHQAEQGKLDYMRGQLRGHDLDVGGFMADMIIERAQATLDYQRWSLDAPDRTATPKQIDAVYDQQYPQHVIIAPDAIRDIRLSRNPSTFKAIDKVCDLICSAVAKRLPRSVDAYKPSQDQIVEILEIPDLGSVKVEISHTGNVFSEISRVSGEGFEIWNCRESGRVYKSRYNDTGMPFEVTYGDLKLSLYNDESGLHVEHKGVHYSSRHSHTLTPEADRFNICKAPDVRAALEGKSVFEQRWGTDANELLESLERPLELNWNGCYDQVLEGLSEHVLPKICAVPEVSEQIRTRDADKPYLEQYGPLYAWVPFNDLRKYNATGGDITRLDPEEQAILRPGKRFIAYGEGLPETPDFAHNGFIWLGMGEAKENTSWERYEIDGHTMGSSMSEYRNQLVRVVPKNAEELYVVDYGPLEAFRDNLAKTTDQRRMSDEQWNKIAHETALTIVPIDEYQGSYSRPVVLSARPINVDEIIPVEGVVYEPERF
;
A
#
# COMPACT_ATOMS: atom_id res chain seq x y z
N MET A 1 27.73 -9.70 -41.45
CA MET A 1 27.71 -10.33 -40.12
C MET A 1 29.11 -10.26 -39.56
N THR A 2 29.42 -9.21 -38.81
CA THR A 2 30.68 -9.07 -38.07
C THR A 2 30.33 -9.23 -36.59
N ASN A 3 30.72 -10.35 -36.00
CA ASN A 3 30.63 -10.55 -34.56
C ASN A 3 31.55 -9.52 -33.88
N GLY A 4 30.96 -8.53 -33.22
CA GLY A 4 31.71 -7.62 -32.34
C GLY A 4 32.32 -8.40 -31.18
N PRO A 5 33.47 -7.96 -30.65
CA PRO A 5 34.11 -8.61 -29.51
C PRO A 5 33.16 -8.56 -28.30
N SER A 6 32.89 -9.72 -27.70
CA SER A 6 32.12 -9.82 -26.46
C SER A 6 32.77 -8.96 -25.37
N SER A 7 31.97 -8.12 -24.72
CA SER A 7 32.34 -7.24 -23.60
C SER A 7 32.86 -7.98 -22.35
N ASP A 8 32.85 -9.31 -22.35
CA ASP A 8 33.14 -10.16 -21.19
C ASP A 8 34.64 -10.29 -20.81
N ASN A 9 35.55 -9.62 -21.52
CA ASN A 9 36.99 -9.73 -21.28
C ASN A 9 37.65 -8.46 -20.72
N ASN A 10 36.91 -7.56 -20.06
CA ASN A 10 37.53 -6.44 -19.32
C ASN A 10 38.03 -6.94 -17.94
N PRO A 11 39.35 -7.11 -17.72
CA PRO A 11 39.90 -7.66 -16.48
C PRO A 11 39.62 -6.76 -15.27
N ILE A 12 39.53 -5.44 -15.51
CA ILE A 12 39.27 -4.44 -14.48
C ILE A 12 37.82 -4.54 -13.99
N GLY A 13 36.87 -4.72 -14.92
CA GLY A 13 35.46 -4.91 -14.56
C GLY A 13 35.23 -6.16 -13.73
N ARG A 14 35.92 -7.25 -14.07
CA ARG A 14 35.86 -8.51 -13.31
C ARG A 14 36.46 -8.38 -11.90
N GLN A 15 37.62 -7.74 -11.77
CA GLN A 15 38.25 -7.50 -10.46
C GLN A 15 37.43 -6.56 -9.57
N LEU A 16 36.78 -5.53 -10.14
CA LEU A 16 35.89 -4.65 -9.39
C LEU A 16 34.67 -5.42 -8.87
N ASN A 17 34.07 -6.27 -9.71
CA ASN A 17 32.90 -7.05 -9.34
C ASN A 17 33.23 -8.10 -8.27
N GLU A 18 34.37 -8.78 -8.39
CA GLU A 18 34.88 -9.72 -7.38
C GLU A 18 35.19 -9.03 -6.04
N ALA A 19 35.76 -7.82 -6.06
CA ALA A 19 36.04 -7.04 -4.85
C ALA A 19 34.75 -6.57 -4.14
N MET A 20 33.77 -6.07 -4.90
CA MET A 20 32.49 -5.65 -4.33
C MET A 20 31.67 -6.84 -3.80
N HIS A 21 31.71 -8.01 -4.45
CA HIS A 21 31.11 -9.23 -3.90
C HIS A 21 31.76 -9.66 -2.57
N ALA A 22 33.08 -9.56 -2.45
CA ALA A 22 33.78 -9.87 -1.20
C ALA A 22 33.42 -8.88 -0.07
N GLU A 23 33.29 -7.60 -0.39
CA GLU A 23 32.85 -6.56 0.55
C GLU A 23 31.40 -6.81 1.03
N HIS A 24 30.50 -7.10 0.10
CA HIS A 24 29.11 -7.47 0.41
C HIS A 24 29.02 -8.69 1.35
N GLN A 25 29.78 -9.75 1.08
CA GLN A 25 29.83 -10.93 1.95
C GLN A 25 30.36 -10.62 3.35
N ALA A 26 31.36 -9.73 3.46
CA ALA A 26 31.90 -9.31 4.75
C ALA A 26 30.89 -8.47 5.56
N GLU A 27 30.15 -7.58 4.91
CA GLU A 27 29.08 -6.80 5.55
C GLU A 27 27.89 -7.68 5.95
N GLN A 28 27.49 -8.66 5.13
CA GLN A 28 26.44 -9.63 5.49
C GLN A 28 26.83 -10.44 6.74
N GLY A 29 28.09 -10.87 6.84
CA GLY A 29 28.61 -11.55 8.02
C GLY A 29 28.56 -10.71 9.30
N LYS A 30 28.78 -9.39 9.20
CA LYS A 30 28.62 -8.47 10.35
C LYS A 30 27.15 -8.36 10.78
N LEU A 31 26.24 -8.28 9.82
CA LEU A 31 24.80 -8.21 10.08
C LEU A 31 24.25 -9.47 10.75
N ASP A 32 24.68 -10.64 10.26
CA ASP A 32 24.30 -11.92 10.87
C ASP A 32 24.87 -12.07 12.29
N TYR A 33 26.08 -11.56 12.52
CA TYR A 33 26.65 -11.46 13.87
C TYR A 33 25.82 -10.55 14.78
N MET A 34 25.43 -9.36 14.31
CA MET A 34 24.58 -8.44 15.07
C MET A 34 23.23 -9.07 15.41
N ARG A 35 22.56 -9.70 14.44
CA ARG A 35 21.31 -10.47 14.67
C ARG A 35 21.51 -11.58 15.71
N GLY A 36 22.65 -12.26 15.66
CA GLY A 36 23.01 -13.30 16.63
C GLY A 36 23.17 -12.76 18.06
N GLN A 37 23.78 -11.58 18.22
CA GLN A 37 23.92 -10.91 19.53
C GLN A 37 22.58 -10.41 20.07
N LEU A 38 21.66 -10.01 19.19
CA LEU A 38 20.37 -9.43 19.55
C LEU A 38 19.26 -10.46 19.79
N ARG A 39 19.48 -11.73 19.43
CA ARG A 39 18.59 -12.84 19.78
C ARG A 39 18.53 -13.01 21.31
N GLY A 40 17.48 -12.46 21.92
CA GLY A 40 17.22 -12.57 23.36
C GLY A 40 17.30 -11.25 24.14
N HIS A 41 17.44 -10.11 23.47
CA HIS A 41 17.27 -8.80 24.12
C HIS A 41 15.77 -8.52 24.39
N ASP A 42 15.49 -7.88 25.53
CA ASP A 42 14.14 -7.43 25.90
C ASP A 42 13.62 -6.35 24.93
N LEU A 43 12.29 -6.23 24.80
CA LEU A 43 11.56 -5.21 24.03
C LEU A 43 11.71 -3.80 24.63
N ASP A 44 12.93 -3.36 24.93
CA ASP A 44 13.23 -2.00 25.36
C ASP A 44 13.57 -1.11 24.14
N VAL A 45 13.71 0.19 24.41
CA VAL A 45 14.05 1.19 23.37
C VAL A 45 15.39 0.86 22.70
N GLY A 46 16.32 0.21 23.40
CA GLY A 46 17.60 -0.22 22.87
C GLY A 46 17.45 -1.35 21.85
N GLY A 47 16.63 -2.35 22.15
CA GLY A 47 16.26 -3.43 21.23
C GLY A 47 15.58 -2.88 19.98
N PHE A 48 14.59 -1.99 20.13
CA PHE A 48 13.90 -1.36 19.01
C PHE A 48 14.85 -0.57 18.09
N MET A 49 15.76 0.24 18.66
CA MET A 49 16.73 1.00 17.88
C MET A 49 17.75 0.09 17.18
N ALA A 50 18.11 -1.03 17.81
CA ALA A 50 19.01 -2.02 17.22
C ALA A 50 18.35 -2.74 16.03
N ASP A 51 17.07 -3.08 16.13
CA ASP A 51 16.29 -3.65 15.02
C ASP A 51 16.19 -2.68 13.85
N MET A 52 15.90 -1.39 14.10
CA MET A 52 15.91 -0.36 13.06
C MET A 52 17.28 -0.22 12.36
N ILE A 53 18.38 -0.32 13.12
CA ILE A 53 19.74 -0.27 12.56
C ILE A 53 20.01 -1.50 11.71
N ILE A 54 19.61 -2.69 12.16
CA ILE A 54 19.74 -3.93 11.39
C ILE A 54 18.93 -3.86 10.11
N GLU A 55 17.69 -3.39 10.18
CA GLU A 55 16.80 -3.27 9.03
C GLU A 55 17.38 -2.29 8.00
N ARG A 56 17.86 -1.14 8.45
CA ARG A 56 18.51 -0.14 7.58
C ARG A 56 19.84 -0.63 6.99
N ALA A 57 20.63 -1.36 7.76
CA ALA A 57 21.87 -1.96 7.28
C ALA A 57 21.58 -3.08 6.27
N GLN A 58 20.57 -3.92 6.52
CA GLN A 58 20.15 -4.96 5.58
C GLN A 58 19.64 -4.31 4.30
N ALA A 59 18.86 -3.24 4.39
CA ALA A 59 18.41 -2.48 3.22
C ALA A 59 19.57 -1.91 2.40
N THR A 60 20.63 -1.44 3.07
CA THR A 60 21.86 -0.94 2.41
C THR A 60 22.66 -2.06 1.75
N LEU A 61 22.76 -3.22 2.43
CA LEU A 61 23.43 -4.39 1.89
C LEU A 61 22.71 -4.98 0.69
N ASP A 62 21.39 -5.07 0.81
CA ASP A 62 20.55 -5.55 -0.26
C ASP A 62 20.71 -4.64 -1.48
N TYR A 63 20.73 -3.31 -1.28
CA TYR A 63 21.06 -2.33 -2.33
C TYR A 63 22.42 -2.56 -3.00
N GLN A 64 23.47 -2.84 -2.22
CA GLN A 64 24.79 -3.16 -2.78
C GLN A 64 24.77 -4.49 -3.56
N ARG A 65 24.09 -5.51 -3.03
CA ARG A 65 23.90 -6.80 -3.72
C ARG A 65 23.23 -6.63 -5.08
N TRP A 66 22.22 -5.76 -5.14
CA TRP A 66 21.44 -5.51 -6.35
C TRP A 66 22.25 -4.78 -7.42
N SER A 67 23.20 -3.93 -7.03
CA SER A 67 24.14 -3.31 -7.98
C SER A 67 25.14 -4.30 -8.61
N LEU A 68 25.33 -5.48 -7.99
CA LEU A 68 26.32 -6.48 -8.39
C LEU A 68 25.76 -7.63 -9.25
N ASP A 69 24.47 -7.92 -9.12
CA ASP A 69 23.78 -9.01 -9.81
C ASP A 69 22.76 -8.47 -10.84
N ALA A 70 23.22 -7.89 -11.95
CA ALA A 70 22.37 -7.69 -13.13
C ALA A 70 22.64 -8.82 -14.14
N PRO A 71 21.75 -9.83 -14.19
CA PRO A 71 20.94 -9.94 -15.39
C PRO A 71 19.46 -10.19 -15.07
N ASP A 72 18.62 -9.67 -15.97
CA ASP A 72 17.19 -9.93 -16.09
C ASP A 72 16.86 -11.39 -15.76
N ARG A 73 16.05 -11.56 -14.72
CA ARG A 73 15.81 -12.83 -14.07
C ARG A 73 14.30 -12.99 -13.92
N THR A 74 13.65 -13.47 -14.97
CA THR A 74 12.25 -13.91 -14.99
C THR A 74 12.04 -15.20 -14.20
N ALA A 75 11.20 -15.22 -13.16
CA ALA A 75 10.98 -16.41 -12.30
C ALA A 75 10.79 -17.71 -13.12
N THR A 76 11.43 -18.81 -12.70
CA THR A 76 11.23 -20.10 -13.39
C THR A 76 9.81 -20.60 -13.13
N PRO A 77 9.17 -21.34 -14.07
CA PRO A 77 7.84 -21.92 -13.84
C PRO A 77 7.73 -22.69 -12.53
N LYS A 78 8.76 -23.47 -12.17
CA LYS A 78 8.80 -24.21 -10.90
C LYS A 78 8.77 -23.32 -9.65
N GLN A 79 9.35 -22.11 -9.71
CA GLN A 79 9.30 -21.16 -8.60
C GLN A 79 7.93 -20.50 -8.50
N ILE A 80 7.33 -20.19 -9.66
CA ILE A 80 5.95 -19.69 -9.76
C ILE A 80 5.00 -20.74 -9.16
N ASP A 81 5.07 -21.97 -9.66
CA ASP A 81 4.27 -23.10 -9.19
C ASP A 81 4.48 -23.32 -7.68
N ALA A 82 5.72 -23.28 -7.17
CA ALA A 82 5.97 -23.43 -5.74
C ALA A 82 5.32 -22.34 -4.86
N VAL A 83 5.17 -21.11 -5.37
CA VAL A 83 4.52 -19.99 -4.68
C VAL A 83 2.99 -20.09 -4.76
N TYR A 84 2.43 -20.61 -5.86
CA TYR A 84 0.98 -20.71 -6.05
C TYR A 84 0.37 -22.07 -5.62
N ASP A 85 1.09 -23.19 -5.74
CA ASP A 85 0.62 -24.56 -5.44
C ASP A 85 0.53 -24.88 -3.94
N GLN A 86 1.20 -24.12 -3.08
CA GLN A 86 1.28 -24.37 -1.64
C GLN A 86 0.03 -23.92 -0.83
N GLN A 87 -1.16 -23.93 -1.46
CA GLN A 87 -2.48 -23.64 -0.84
C GLN A 87 -2.65 -22.22 -0.31
N TYR A 88 -2.24 -21.23 -1.10
CA TYR A 88 -2.32 -19.81 -0.76
C TYR A 88 -3.48 -19.09 -1.46
N PRO A 89 -3.91 -17.90 -1.01
CA PRO A 89 -5.01 -17.16 -1.63
C PRO A 89 -4.74 -16.91 -3.10
N GLN A 90 -5.63 -17.43 -3.96
CA GLN A 90 -5.48 -17.39 -5.43
C GLN A 90 -5.92 -16.05 -6.04
N HIS A 91 -6.45 -15.16 -5.20
CA HIS A 91 -6.89 -13.81 -5.56
C HIS A 91 -5.82 -12.74 -5.31
N VAL A 92 -4.59 -13.15 -4.98
CA VAL A 92 -3.42 -12.28 -4.86
C VAL A 92 -2.51 -12.54 -6.06
N ILE A 93 -2.16 -11.48 -6.78
CA ILE A 93 -1.21 -11.49 -7.89
C ILE A 93 0.10 -10.89 -7.40
N ILE A 94 1.19 -11.59 -7.70
CA ILE A 94 2.55 -11.16 -7.39
C ILE A 94 3.21 -10.69 -8.68
N ALA A 95 3.85 -9.52 -8.65
CA ALA A 95 4.64 -9.02 -9.75
C ALA A 95 5.66 -10.10 -10.21
N PRO A 96 5.73 -10.46 -11.50
CA PRO A 96 6.51 -11.60 -11.98
C PRO A 96 8.00 -11.59 -11.60
N ASP A 97 8.58 -10.40 -11.49
CA ASP A 97 9.95 -10.17 -11.06
C ASP A 97 10.14 -10.34 -9.55
N ALA A 98 9.13 -9.99 -8.75
CA ALA A 98 9.18 -10.12 -7.29
C ALA A 98 9.08 -11.58 -6.79
N ILE A 99 8.48 -12.49 -7.58
CA ILE A 99 8.22 -13.91 -7.19
C ILE A 99 9.45 -14.62 -6.61
N ARG A 100 10.65 -14.31 -7.11
CA ARG A 100 11.90 -15.00 -6.73
C ARG A 100 12.36 -14.68 -5.32
N ASP A 101 12.00 -13.50 -4.83
CA ASP A 101 12.42 -12.99 -3.53
C ASP A 101 11.31 -13.09 -2.48
N ILE A 102 10.18 -13.70 -2.86
CA ILE A 102 9.14 -14.11 -1.93
C ILE A 102 9.66 -15.27 -1.08
N ARG A 103 9.62 -15.06 0.23
CA ARG A 103 9.81 -16.09 1.24
C ARG A 103 8.47 -16.38 1.89
N LEU A 104 8.35 -17.61 2.36
CA LEU A 104 7.19 -18.04 3.13
C LEU A 104 7.58 -17.98 4.60
N SER A 105 7.05 -16.99 5.33
CA SER A 105 7.08 -17.01 6.79
C SER A 105 5.87 -17.84 7.24
N ARG A 106 6.12 -19.08 7.68
CA ARG A 106 5.03 -19.95 8.13
C ARG A 106 4.56 -19.54 9.52
N ASN A 107 3.27 -19.26 9.64
CA ASN A 107 2.42 -19.96 10.60
C ASN A 107 1.14 -20.41 9.86
N PRO A 108 0.81 -21.72 9.81
CA PRO A 108 -0.45 -22.15 9.22
C PRO A 108 -1.60 -21.47 9.97
N SER A 109 -2.50 -20.80 9.24
CA SER A 109 -3.67 -20.17 9.85
C SER A 109 -4.49 -21.19 10.62
N THR A 110 -4.94 -20.79 11.81
CA THR A 110 -5.83 -21.59 12.64
C THR A 110 -7.22 -21.77 12.01
N PHE A 111 -7.64 -20.85 11.14
CA PHE A 111 -9.01 -20.80 10.59
C PHE A 111 -9.12 -21.35 9.17
N LYS A 112 -8.51 -22.51 8.90
CA LYS A 112 -8.36 -23.06 7.53
C LYS A 112 -9.66 -23.14 6.71
N ALA A 113 -10.79 -23.47 7.34
CA ALA A 113 -12.04 -23.68 6.61
C ALA A 113 -12.61 -22.36 6.07
N ILE A 114 -12.75 -21.34 6.93
CA ILE A 114 -13.21 -20.01 6.53
C ILE A 114 -12.21 -19.34 5.58
N ASP A 115 -10.90 -19.50 5.81
CA ASP A 115 -9.88 -19.00 4.88
C ASP A 115 -10.07 -19.59 3.49
N LYS A 116 -10.37 -20.90 3.41
CA LYS A 116 -10.57 -21.55 2.12
C LYS A 116 -11.83 -21.08 1.42
N VAL A 117 -12.93 -20.87 2.14
CA VAL A 117 -14.17 -20.37 1.54
C VAL A 117 -14.02 -18.92 1.09
N CYS A 118 -13.41 -18.06 1.90
CA CYS A 118 -13.11 -16.67 1.52
C CYS A 118 -12.18 -16.61 0.31
N ASP A 119 -11.15 -17.46 0.25
CA ASP A 119 -10.28 -17.60 -0.92
C ASP A 119 -11.07 -17.97 -2.18
N LEU A 120 -11.96 -18.97 -2.10
CA LEU A 120 -12.81 -19.37 -3.23
C LEU A 120 -13.73 -18.23 -3.68
N ILE A 121 -14.32 -17.47 -2.74
CA ILE A 121 -15.15 -16.31 -3.04
C ILE A 121 -14.34 -15.24 -3.77
N CYS A 122 -13.21 -14.82 -3.20
CA CYS A 122 -12.37 -13.78 -3.79
C CYS A 122 -11.82 -14.22 -5.15
N SER A 123 -11.48 -15.50 -5.32
CA SER A 123 -11.05 -16.05 -6.60
C SER A 123 -12.16 -16.09 -7.64
N ALA A 124 -13.39 -16.42 -7.22
CA ALA A 124 -14.55 -16.36 -8.09
C ALA A 124 -14.85 -14.91 -8.51
N VAL A 125 -14.75 -13.96 -7.59
CA VAL A 125 -14.87 -12.52 -7.88
C VAL A 125 -13.78 -12.08 -8.86
N ALA A 126 -12.52 -12.44 -8.62
CA ALA A 126 -11.39 -12.05 -9.46
C ALA A 126 -11.59 -12.41 -10.93
N LYS A 127 -12.16 -13.59 -11.22
CA LYS A 127 -12.45 -14.04 -12.61
C LYS A 127 -13.64 -13.33 -13.27
N ARG A 128 -14.42 -12.59 -12.50
CA ARG A 128 -15.61 -11.84 -12.95
C ARG A 128 -15.34 -10.35 -13.10
N LEU A 129 -14.17 -9.89 -12.65
CA LEU A 129 -13.71 -8.54 -12.91
C LEU A 129 -13.41 -8.35 -14.41
N PRO A 130 -13.71 -7.16 -14.97
CA PRO A 130 -13.45 -6.85 -16.37
C PRO A 130 -11.95 -6.84 -16.71
N ARG A 131 -11.08 -6.60 -15.71
CA ARG A 131 -9.63 -6.58 -15.83
C ARG A 131 -9.01 -7.58 -14.86
N SER A 132 -7.80 -8.03 -15.16
CA SER A 132 -7.04 -8.80 -14.17
C SER A 132 -6.66 -7.89 -12.99
N VAL A 133 -6.52 -8.46 -11.80
CA VAL A 133 -6.29 -7.70 -10.55
C VAL A 133 -5.04 -6.80 -10.64
N ASP A 134 -4.00 -7.24 -11.34
CA ASP A 134 -2.74 -6.52 -11.59
C ASP A 134 -2.81 -5.44 -12.70
N ALA A 135 -3.87 -5.45 -13.51
CA ALA A 135 -4.11 -4.43 -14.54
C ALA A 135 -4.75 -3.16 -13.96
N TYR A 136 -5.24 -3.21 -12.72
CA TYR A 136 -5.80 -2.09 -12.02
C TYR A 136 -4.70 -1.15 -11.51
N LYS A 137 -4.78 0.15 -11.84
CA LYS A 137 -3.84 1.14 -11.32
C LYS A 137 -4.38 1.82 -10.06
N PRO A 138 -3.70 1.68 -8.93
CA PRO A 138 -4.04 2.42 -7.73
C PRO A 138 -3.62 3.88 -7.93
N SER A 139 -4.57 4.75 -8.29
CA SER A 139 -4.42 6.19 -8.01
C SER A 139 -4.51 6.51 -6.51
N GLN A 140 -4.98 5.53 -5.72
CA GLN A 140 -4.99 5.47 -4.25
C GLN A 140 -4.58 4.07 -3.79
N ASP A 141 -4.27 3.88 -2.50
CA ASP A 141 -3.99 2.57 -1.90
C ASP A 141 -5.09 1.50 -2.15
N GLN A 142 -6.28 1.88 -2.65
CA GLN A 142 -7.40 1.01 -2.97
C GLN A 142 -8.19 1.46 -4.21
N ILE A 143 -8.73 0.51 -4.96
CA ILE A 143 -9.61 0.69 -6.13
C ILE A 143 -10.93 0.00 -5.86
N VAL A 144 -12.04 0.60 -6.26
CA VAL A 144 -13.37 0.05 -6.03
C VAL A 144 -14.00 -0.36 -7.35
N GLU A 145 -14.45 -1.60 -7.44
CA GLU A 145 -15.26 -2.16 -8.52
C GLU A 145 -16.63 -2.62 -8.00
N ILE A 146 -17.64 -2.60 -8.85
CA ILE A 146 -18.99 -3.05 -8.51
C ILE A 146 -19.42 -4.15 -9.49
N LEU A 147 -19.73 -5.32 -8.95
CA LEU A 147 -20.26 -6.45 -9.70
C LEU A 147 -21.74 -6.62 -9.41
N GLU A 148 -22.55 -6.67 -10.46
CA GLU A 148 -23.98 -6.97 -10.33
C GLU A 148 -24.20 -8.49 -10.35
N ILE A 149 -24.63 -9.06 -9.22
CA ILE A 149 -24.79 -10.50 -9.04
C ILE A 149 -26.27 -10.83 -8.81
N PRO A 150 -26.89 -11.66 -9.68
CA PRO A 150 -28.27 -12.07 -9.50
C PRO A 150 -28.52 -12.65 -8.09
N ASP A 151 -29.62 -12.24 -7.46
CA ASP A 151 -30.05 -12.66 -6.12
C ASP A 151 -29.09 -12.34 -4.97
N LEU A 152 -27.99 -11.62 -5.24
CA LEU A 152 -27.04 -11.11 -4.23
C LEU A 152 -26.91 -9.58 -4.28
N GLY A 153 -27.34 -8.96 -5.39
CA GLY A 153 -27.32 -7.51 -5.59
C GLY A 153 -25.95 -7.00 -6.03
N SER A 154 -25.71 -5.71 -5.80
CA SER A 154 -24.43 -5.07 -6.06
C SER A 154 -23.39 -5.54 -5.04
N VAL A 155 -22.33 -6.18 -5.52
CA VAL A 155 -21.17 -6.60 -4.73
C VAL A 155 -20.03 -5.64 -5.00
N LYS A 156 -19.61 -4.92 -3.96
CA LYS A 156 -18.45 -4.02 -3.98
C LYS A 156 -17.17 -4.84 -3.78
N VAL A 157 -16.18 -4.61 -4.63
CA VAL A 157 -14.88 -5.26 -4.61
C VAL A 157 -13.82 -4.19 -4.45
N GLU A 158 -13.03 -4.26 -3.39
CA GLU A 158 -11.91 -3.36 -3.16
C GLU A 158 -10.61 -4.10 -3.48
N ILE A 159 -9.78 -3.48 -4.32
CA ILE A 159 -8.51 -4.00 -4.81
C ILE A 159 -7.40 -3.11 -4.26
N SER A 160 -6.46 -3.69 -3.52
CA SER A 160 -5.32 -2.97 -2.95
C SER A 160 -4.02 -3.36 -3.63
N HIS A 161 -3.02 -2.51 -3.44
CA HIS A 161 -1.65 -2.78 -3.87
C HIS A 161 -0.67 -2.52 -2.74
N THR A 162 0.18 -3.50 -2.44
CA THR A 162 1.22 -3.38 -1.42
C THR A 162 2.58 -3.34 -2.10
N GLY A 163 3.25 -2.18 -1.99
CA GLY A 163 4.62 -2.00 -2.46
C GLY A 163 4.82 -2.14 -3.97
N ASN A 164 3.79 -2.11 -4.82
CA ASN A 164 3.87 -2.53 -6.24
C ASN A 164 4.26 -4.01 -6.44
N VAL A 165 4.28 -4.80 -5.36
CA VAL A 165 4.68 -6.21 -5.38
C VAL A 165 3.44 -7.11 -5.38
N PHE A 166 2.47 -6.79 -4.53
CA PHE A 166 1.25 -7.56 -4.36
C PHE A 166 0.06 -6.73 -4.85
N SER A 167 -0.76 -7.33 -5.71
CA SER A 167 -2.09 -6.84 -6.07
C SER A 167 -3.12 -7.83 -5.56
N GLU A 168 -4.08 -7.40 -4.75
CA GLU A 168 -5.02 -8.32 -4.12
C GLU A 168 -6.43 -7.73 -4.00
N ILE A 169 -7.42 -8.61 -3.88
CA ILE A 169 -8.76 -8.22 -3.43
C ILE A 169 -8.72 -8.09 -1.90
N SER A 170 -8.63 -6.86 -1.41
CA SER A 170 -8.59 -6.56 0.02
C SER A 170 -9.97 -6.63 0.68
N ARG A 171 -11.05 -6.41 -0.09
CA ARG A 171 -12.40 -6.47 0.47
C ARG A 171 -13.42 -6.92 -0.57
N VAL A 172 -14.40 -7.70 -0.13
CA VAL A 172 -15.62 -8.01 -0.90
C VAL A 172 -16.81 -7.80 0.03
N SER A 173 -17.74 -6.91 -0.34
CA SER A 173 -18.93 -6.65 0.46
C SER A 173 -20.19 -6.61 -0.40
N GLY A 174 -21.29 -7.11 0.15
CA GLY A 174 -22.61 -7.09 -0.47
C GLY A 174 -23.71 -7.09 0.59
N GLU A 175 -24.96 -7.23 0.16
CA GLU A 175 -26.07 -7.25 1.10
C GLU A 175 -25.96 -8.46 2.05
N GLY A 176 -25.78 -8.17 3.34
CA GLY A 176 -25.73 -9.20 4.38
C GLY A 176 -24.42 -9.99 4.48
N PHE A 177 -23.35 -9.62 3.76
CA PHE A 177 -22.04 -10.22 3.96
C PHE A 177 -20.88 -9.26 3.67
N GLU A 178 -19.74 -9.51 4.32
CA GLU A 178 -18.51 -8.78 4.08
C GLU A 178 -17.30 -9.66 4.38
N ILE A 179 -16.28 -9.59 3.53
CA ILE A 179 -14.98 -10.21 3.74
C ILE A 179 -13.94 -9.10 3.65
N TRP A 180 -13.14 -8.95 4.70
CA TRP A 180 -12.02 -8.01 4.74
C TRP A 180 -10.71 -8.79 4.88
N ASN A 181 -9.94 -8.83 3.80
CA ASN A 181 -8.64 -9.47 3.71
C ASN A 181 -7.56 -8.45 4.05
N CYS A 182 -7.07 -8.51 5.29
CA CYS A 182 -5.98 -7.66 5.77
C CYS A 182 -5.00 -8.42 6.68
N ARG A 183 -5.19 -9.74 6.82
CA ARG A 183 -4.34 -10.58 7.66
C ARG A 183 -3.18 -11.11 6.82
N GLU A 184 -2.00 -11.15 7.42
CA GLU A 184 -0.79 -11.67 6.77
C GLU A 184 -1.03 -13.09 6.24
N SER A 185 -0.76 -13.30 4.95
CA SER A 185 -0.84 -14.64 4.34
C SER A 185 0.44 -15.46 4.53
N GLY A 186 1.47 -14.85 5.13
CA GLY A 186 2.81 -15.44 5.30
C GLY A 186 3.70 -15.32 4.06
N ARG A 187 3.28 -14.60 3.01
CA ARG A 187 4.15 -14.24 1.87
C ARG A 187 4.92 -12.96 2.20
N VAL A 188 6.23 -13.08 2.30
CA VAL A 188 7.12 -11.98 2.69
C VAL A 188 8.07 -11.67 1.55
N TYR A 189 8.00 -10.45 1.00
CA TYR A 189 8.95 -9.95 0.02
C TYR A 189 10.13 -9.28 0.72
N LYS A 190 11.34 -9.83 0.52
CA LYS A 190 12.62 -9.27 0.99
C LYS A 190 12.64 -8.83 2.46
N SER A 191 11.86 -9.49 3.32
CA SER A 191 11.68 -9.15 4.74
C SER A 191 11.06 -7.77 5.03
N ARG A 192 10.56 -7.05 4.01
CA ARG A 192 10.02 -5.69 4.14
C ARG A 192 8.50 -5.65 4.05
N TYR A 193 7.92 -6.42 3.13
CA TYR A 193 6.49 -6.39 2.87
C TYR A 193 5.89 -7.78 3.07
N ASN A 194 4.83 -7.83 3.85
CA ASN A 194 3.97 -9.00 3.96
C ASN A 194 2.75 -8.77 3.05
N ASP A 195 2.36 -9.78 2.28
CA ASP A 195 1.05 -9.74 1.66
C ASP A 195 -0.04 -9.93 2.72
N THR A 196 -1.18 -9.29 2.46
CA THR A 196 -2.34 -9.23 3.33
C THR A 196 -3.59 -9.85 2.67
N GLY A 197 -3.46 -11.05 2.11
CA GLY A 197 -4.52 -11.72 1.36
C GLY A 197 -5.40 -12.70 2.15
N MET A 198 -5.26 -12.79 3.48
CA MET A 198 -6.09 -13.67 4.31
C MET A 198 -7.22 -12.88 5.00
N PRO A 199 -8.39 -13.50 5.24
CA PRO A 199 -9.49 -12.81 5.90
C PRO A 199 -9.09 -12.46 7.33
N PHE A 200 -9.23 -11.17 7.65
CA PHE A 200 -9.08 -10.61 8.97
C PHE A 200 -10.45 -10.48 9.64
N GLU A 201 -11.45 -9.97 8.92
CA GLU A 201 -12.83 -9.90 9.39
C GLU A 201 -13.78 -10.51 8.36
N VAL A 202 -14.78 -11.23 8.87
CA VAL A 202 -15.81 -11.86 8.05
C VAL A 202 -17.17 -11.62 8.68
N THR A 203 -18.09 -11.04 7.92
CA THR A 203 -19.46 -10.76 8.34
C THR A 203 -20.43 -11.57 7.49
N TYR A 204 -21.43 -12.18 8.12
CA TYR A 204 -22.59 -12.77 7.45
C TYR A 204 -23.84 -12.62 8.32
N GLY A 205 -24.89 -12.01 7.77
CA GLY A 205 -26.09 -11.62 8.50
C GLY A 205 -25.74 -10.69 9.68
N ASP A 206 -26.19 -11.05 10.88
CA ASP A 206 -25.94 -10.29 12.10
C ASP A 206 -24.63 -10.69 12.82
N LEU A 207 -23.79 -11.53 12.21
CA LEU A 207 -22.56 -12.05 12.80
C LEU A 207 -21.33 -11.47 12.11
N LYS A 208 -20.36 -11.01 12.91
CA LYS A 208 -19.03 -10.61 12.45
C LYS A 208 -17.97 -11.34 13.26
N LEU A 209 -17.08 -12.06 12.59
CA LEU A 209 -15.94 -12.77 13.18
C LEU A 209 -14.67 -11.97 12.92
N SER A 210 -13.86 -11.74 13.96
CA SER A 210 -12.50 -11.22 13.80
C SER A 210 -11.48 -12.34 14.03
N LEU A 211 -10.65 -12.58 13.02
CA LEU A 211 -9.80 -13.76 12.86
C LEU A 211 -8.34 -13.41 13.12
N TYR A 212 -7.95 -13.23 14.38
CA TYR A 212 -6.55 -12.92 14.72
C TYR A 212 -5.67 -14.17 14.70
N ASN A 213 -4.44 -14.06 14.18
CA ASN A 213 -3.44 -15.14 14.21
C ASN A 213 -2.45 -14.99 15.39
N ASP A 214 -2.81 -14.17 16.37
CA ASP A 214 -2.01 -13.84 17.54
C ASP A 214 -2.72 -14.32 18.83
N GLU A 215 -2.24 -13.83 19.97
CA GLU A 215 -2.75 -14.18 21.30
C GLU A 215 -3.99 -13.34 21.70
N SER A 216 -4.60 -12.60 20.79
CA SER A 216 -5.75 -11.72 21.11
C SER A 216 -7.03 -12.49 21.44
N GLY A 217 -7.11 -13.78 21.08
CA GLY A 217 -8.27 -14.64 21.32
C GLY A 217 -9.34 -14.58 20.22
N LEU A 218 -10.47 -15.25 20.45
CA LEU A 218 -11.62 -15.30 19.53
C LEU A 218 -12.55 -14.12 19.77
N HIS A 219 -13.05 -13.51 18.70
CA HIS A 219 -13.88 -12.32 18.74
C HIS A 219 -15.08 -12.46 17.80
N VAL A 220 -16.28 -12.22 18.35
CA VAL A 220 -17.54 -12.20 17.60
C VAL A 220 -18.33 -10.97 17.97
N GLU A 221 -18.81 -10.24 16.98
CA GLU A 221 -19.88 -9.29 17.16
C GLU A 221 -21.20 -9.91 16.67
N HIS A 222 -22.23 -9.88 17.52
CA HIS A 222 -23.58 -10.31 17.14
C HIS A 222 -24.60 -9.23 17.48
N LYS A 223 -25.31 -8.71 16.47
CA LYS A 223 -26.31 -7.64 16.61
C LYS A 223 -25.76 -6.40 17.35
N GLY A 224 -24.55 -5.98 17.02
CA GLY A 224 -23.88 -4.83 17.65
C GLY A 224 -23.33 -5.08 19.06
N VAL A 225 -23.36 -6.34 19.54
CA VAL A 225 -22.79 -6.71 20.84
C VAL A 225 -21.51 -7.52 20.62
N HIS A 226 -20.42 -7.07 21.23
CA HIS A 226 -19.10 -7.73 21.14
C HIS A 226 -18.92 -8.82 22.20
N TYR A 227 -18.45 -9.98 21.75
CA TYR A 227 -18.15 -11.17 22.54
C TYR A 227 -16.71 -11.61 22.29
N SER A 228 -16.03 -12.08 23.34
CA SER A 228 -14.67 -12.59 23.21
C SER A 228 -14.40 -13.84 24.05
N SER A 229 -13.43 -14.66 23.63
CA SER A 229 -13.03 -15.85 24.39
C SER A 229 -12.27 -15.52 25.66
N ARG A 230 -12.40 -16.42 26.65
CA ARG A 230 -11.76 -16.35 27.97
C ARG A 230 -10.24 -16.57 27.97
N HIS A 231 -9.67 -17.19 26.93
CA HIS A 231 -8.28 -17.67 26.91
C HIS A 231 -7.52 -17.07 25.71
N SER A 232 -6.48 -16.28 25.96
CA SER A 232 -5.59 -15.69 24.95
C SER A 232 -4.56 -16.68 24.38
N HIS A 233 -4.43 -17.88 24.95
CA HIS A 233 -3.33 -18.78 24.57
C HIS A 233 -3.88 -20.16 24.18
N THR A 234 -3.55 -20.56 22.95
CA THR A 234 -3.85 -21.82 22.25
C THR A 234 -5.26 -21.97 21.64
N LEU A 235 -5.43 -21.31 20.49
CA LEU A 235 -6.33 -21.77 19.44
C LEU A 235 -5.83 -23.15 18.95
N THR A 236 -6.27 -24.24 19.58
CA THR A 236 -6.10 -25.58 19.01
C THR A 236 -7.37 -25.97 18.25
N PRO A 237 -7.25 -26.65 17.10
CA PRO A 237 -8.41 -27.12 16.31
C PRO A 237 -9.36 -28.06 17.06
N GLU A 238 -8.97 -28.55 18.24
CA GLU A 238 -9.69 -29.55 19.04
C GLU A 238 -10.48 -28.91 20.21
N ALA A 239 -10.54 -27.58 20.28
CA ALA A 239 -11.19 -26.88 21.38
C ALA A 239 -12.70 -26.72 21.17
N ASP A 240 -13.42 -27.83 21.29
CA ASP A 240 -14.86 -27.99 21.07
C ASP A 240 -15.81 -27.14 21.96
N ARG A 241 -15.32 -26.23 22.83
CA ARG A 241 -16.13 -25.64 23.92
C ARG A 241 -15.79 -24.22 24.34
N PHE A 242 -15.48 -23.31 23.43
CA PHE A 242 -15.37 -21.89 23.80
C PHE A 242 -16.72 -21.18 23.73
N ASN A 243 -17.38 -21.10 24.89
CA ASN A 243 -18.40 -20.10 25.12
C ASN A 243 -17.71 -18.73 25.22
N ILE A 244 -18.18 -17.76 24.43
CA ILE A 244 -17.70 -16.38 24.44
C ILE A 244 -18.67 -15.51 25.22
N CYS A 245 -18.13 -14.60 26.04
CA CYS A 245 -18.89 -13.73 26.93
C CYS A 245 -18.86 -12.29 26.42
N LYS A 246 -19.80 -11.45 26.85
CA LYS A 246 -19.80 -10.02 26.48
C LYS A 246 -18.52 -9.34 26.98
N ALA A 247 -17.87 -8.56 26.11
CA ALA A 247 -16.60 -7.93 26.42
C ALA A 247 -16.61 -6.97 27.66
N PRO A 248 -17.69 -6.21 27.94
CA PRO A 248 -17.77 -5.42 29.17
C PRO A 248 -17.76 -6.26 30.44
N ASP A 249 -18.38 -7.45 30.43
CA ASP A 249 -18.43 -8.35 31.59
C ASP A 249 -17.04 -8.95 31.86
N VAL A 250 -16.29 -9.27 30.79
CA VAL A 250 -14.89 -9.71 30.87
C VAL A 250 -14.01 -8.59 31.41
N ARG A 251 -14.15 -7.37 30.88
CA ARG A 251 -13.34 -6.22 31.30
C ARG A 251 -13.60 -5.82 32.76
N ALA A 252 -14.86 -5.85 33.20
CA ALA A 252 -15.24 -5.58 34.59
C ALA A 252 -14.69 -6.65 35.55
N ALA A 253 -14.69 -7.93 35.14
CA ALA A 253 -14.10 -9.01 35.94
C ALA A 253 -12.56 -8.92 36.06
N LEU A 254 -11.90 -8.26 35.11
CA LEU A 254 -10.43 -8.09 35.07
C LEU A 254 -9.96 -6.73 35.62
N GLU A 255 -10.86 -5.83 35.99
CA GLU A 255 -10.55 -4.49 36.48
C GLU A 255 -9.80 -4.56 37.83
N GLY A 256 -8.66 -3.86 37.92
CA GLY A 256 -7.81 -3.84 39.13
C GLY A 256 -6.85 -5.02 39.29
N LYS A 257 -6.84 -5.99 38.36
CA LYS A 257 -5.86 -7.09 38.32
C LYS A 257 -4.61 -6.68 37.54
N SER A 258 -3.43 -7.17 37.96
CA SER A 258 -2.19 -6.96 37.21
C SER A 258 -2.19 -7.72 35.88
N VAL A 259 -1.40 -7.27 34.91
CA VAL A 259 -1.24 -7.96 33.61
C VAL A 259 -0.83 -9.43 33.80
N PHE A 260 -0.07 -9.75 34.85
CA PHE A 260 0.30 -11.13 35.18
C PHE A 260 -0.88 -11.94 35.72
N GLU A 261 -1.70 -11.37 36.61
CA GLU A 261 -2.91 -12.03 37.13
C GLU A 261 -3.99 -12.19 36.06
N GLN A 262 -4.11 -11.21 35.15
CA GLN A 262 -4.98 -11.31 33.98
C GLN A 262 -4.51 -12.39 33.00
N ARG A 263 -3.20 -12.64 32.91
CA ARG A 263 -2.60 -13.63 32.00
C ARG A 263 -2.47 -15.06 32.59
N TRP A 264 -2.38 -15.20 33.92
CA TRP A 264 -1.99 -16.47 34.56
C TRP A 264 -2.76 -16.84 35.84
N GLY A 265 -3.72 -16.03 36.30
CA GLY A 265 -4.41 -16.24 37.57
C GLY A 265 -5.62 -17.17 37.51
N THR A 266 -5.68 -18.16 38.39
CA THR A 266 -6.88 -19.00 38.68
C THR A 266 -8.09 -18.19 39.15
N ASP A 267 -7.87 -17.02 39.77
CA ASP A 267 -8.90 -16.15 40.36
C ASP A 267 -9.90 -15.58 39.33
N ALA A 268 -9.47 -15.31 38.10
CA ALA A 268 -10.35 -14.72 37.09
C ALA A 268 -11.46 -15.69 36.64
N ASN A 269 -11.18 -17.00 36.68
CA ASN A 269 -12.16 -18.04 36.35
C ASN A 269 -13.22 -18.20 37.44
N GLU A 270 -12.84 -18.20 38.72
CA GLU A 270 -13.78 -18.27 39.84
C GLU A 270 -14.69 -17.03 39.91
N LEU A 271 -14.15 -15.84 39.58
CA LEU A 271 -14.92 -14.60 39.57
C LEU A 271 -15.98 -14.57 38.46
N LEU A 272 -15.65 -15.10 37.28
CA LEU A 272 -16.58 -15.17 36.14
C LEU A 272 -17.62 -16.28 36.28
N GLU A 273 -17.29 -17.40 36.91
CA GLU A 273 -18.25 -18.45 37.29
C GLU A 273 -19.29 -17.96 38.32
N SER A 274 -18.94 -16.93 39.10
CA SER A 274 -19.85 -16.29 40.06
C SER A 274 -20.83 -15.29 39.42
N LEU A 275 -20.65 -14.93 38.14
CA LEU A 275 -21.59 -14.07 37.42
C LEU A 275 -22.81 -14.90 37.00
N GLU A 276 -23.97 -14.60 37.59
CA GLU A 276 -25.23 -15.26 37.26
C GLU A 276 -25.61 -15.03 35.78
N ARG A 277 -25.25 -16.00 34.93
CA ARG A 277 -25.62 -16.15 33.52
C ARG A 277 -25.08 -15.07 32.56
N PRO A 278 -23.80 -15.14 32.15
CA PRO A 278 -23.41 -14.48 30.91
C PRO A 278 -24.25 -15.03 29.75
N LEU A 279 -24.75 -14.15 28.89
CA LEU A 279 -25.28 -14.55 27.58
C LEU A 279 -24.10 -15.13 26.80
N GLU A 280 -24.01 -16.46 26.75
CA GLU A 280 -22.94 -17.17 26.08
C GLU A 280 -23.33 -17.41 24.62
N LEU A 281 -22.51 -16.92 23.69
CA LEU A 281 -22.52 -17.42 22.32
C LEU A 281 -21.56 -18.61 22.21
N ASN A 282 -21.93 -19.57 21.37
CA ASN A 282 -21.05 -20.68 21.02
C ASN A 282 -20.22 -20.27 19.81
N TRP A 283 -18.89 -20.18 19.96
CA TRP A 283 -18.01 -19.80 18.86
C TRP A 283 -18.16 -20.71 17.63
N ASN A 284 -18.16 -22.04 17.81
CA ASN A 284 -18.29 -22.97 16.69
C ASN A 284 -19.63 -22.80 15.98
N GLY A 285 -20.71 -22.59 16.73
CA GLY A 285 -22.03 -22.29 16.14
C GLY A 285 -22.00 -21.01 15.30
N CYS A 286 -21.35 -19.95 15.78
CA CYS A 286 -21.17 -18.72 15.00
C CYS A 286 -20.26 -18.93 13.78
N TYR A 287 -19.16 -19.67 13.95
CA TYR A 287 -18.19 -19.99 12.90
C TYR A 287 -18.84 -20.80 11.77
N ASP A 288 -19.53 -21.88 12.13
CA ASP A 288 -20.25 -22.77 11.20
C ASP A 288 -21.36 -22.00 10.47
N GLN A 289 -22.13 -21.16 11.17
CA GLN A 289 -23.16 -20.34 10.56
C GLN A 289 -22.60 -19.37 9.50
N VAL A 290 -21.46 -18.73 9.80
CA VAL A 290 -20.80 -17.84 8.83
C VAL A 290 -20.22 -18.65 7.67
N LEU A 291 -19.60 -19.80 7.96
CA LEU A 291 -19.01 -20.69 6.95
C LEU A 291 -20.08 -21.24 5.99
N GLU A 292 -21.19 -21.76 6.50
CA GLU A 292 -22.35 -22.22 5.74
C GLU A 292 -22.96 -21.06 4.95
N GLY A 293 -23.17 -19.90 5.59
CA GLY A 293 -23.68 -18.70 4.94
C GLY A 293 -22.87 -18.30 3.70
N LEU A 294 -21.55 -18.23 3.84
CA LEU A 294 -20.67 -17.91 2.73
C LEU A 294 -20.61 -19.02 1.67
N SER A 295 -20.48 -20.28 2.08
CA SER A 295 -20.28 -21.40 1.16
C SER A 295 -21.55 -21.84 0.42
N GLU A 296 -22.73 -21.72 1.04
CA GLU A 296 -24.00 -22.17 0.48
C GLU A 296 -24.84 -21.03 -0.13
N HIS A 297 -24.66 -19.78 0.32
CA HIS A 297 -25.51 -18.67 -0.13
C HIS A 297 -24.78 -17.57 -0.89
N VAL A 298 -23.48 -17.34 -0.62
CA VAL A 298 -22.69 -16.31 -1.31
C VAL A 298 -21.92 -16.91 -2.48
N LEU A 299 -21.03 -17.87 -2.21
CA LEU A 299 -20.14 -18.47 -3.21
C LEU A 299 -20.91 -19.04 -4.42
N PRO A 300 -22.01 -19.80 -4.29
CA PRO A 300 -22.69 -20.39 -5.44
C PRO A 300 -23.33 -19.32 -6.33
N LYS A 301 -23.83 -18.21 -5.76
CA LYS A 301 -24.42 -17.10 -6.52
C LYS A 301 -23.37 -16.35 -7.32
N ILE A 302 -22.21 -16.07 -6.71
CA ILE A 302 -21.06 -15.50 -7.42
C ILE A 302 -20.68 -16.46 -8.56
N CYS A 303 -20.48 -17.74 -8.27
CA CYS A 303 -20.10 -18.76 -9.26
C CYS A 303 -21.11 -18.92 -10.41
N ALA A 304 -22.39 -18.60 -10.20
CA ALA A 304 -23.42 -18.65 -11.23
C ALA A 304 -23.29 -17.53 -12.28
N VAL A 305 -22.67 -16.40 -11.93
CA VAL A 305 -22.34 -15.35 -12.90
C VAL A 305 -21.27 -15.89 -13.85
N PRO A 306 -21.41 -15.75 -15.18
CA PRO A 306 -20.39 -16.17 -16.12
C PRO A 306 -19.04 -15.50 -15.83
N GLU A 307 -17.95 -16.26 -15.96
CA GLU A 307 -16.60 -15.67 -15.97
C GLU A 307 -16.44 -14.74 -17.18
N VAL A 308 -15.62 -13.69 -17.05
CA VAL A 308 -15.31 -12.83 -18.19
C VAL A 308 -14.49 -13.63 -19.20
N SER A 309 -14.93 -13.67 -20.45
CA SER A 309 -14.33 -14.52 -21.50
C SER A 309 -12.85 -14.22 -21.75
N GLU A 310 -12.47 -12.96 -21.59
CA GLU A 310 -11.09 -12.51 -21.66
C GLU A 310 -10.93 -11.30 -20.73
N GLN A 311 -10.08 -11.45 -19.72
CA GLN A 311 -9.75 -10.33 -18.84
C GLN A 311 -8.69 -9.47 -19.51
N ILE A 312 -8.91 -8.16 -19.47
CA ILE A 312 -7.91 -7.19 -19.91
C ILE A 312 -6.72 -7.31 -18.95
N ARG A 313 -5.59 -7.84 -19.46
CA ARG A 313 -4.33 -8.00 -18.72
C ARG A 313 -3.38 -6.83 -18.87
N THR A 314 -3.59 -6.04 -19.91
CA THR A 314 -2.83 -4.84 -20.16
C THR A 314 -3.56 -3.67 -19.54
N ARG A 315 -2.83 -2.80 -18.85
CA ARG A 315 -3.34 -1.46 -18.47
C ARG A 315 -3.94 -0.79 -19.72
N ASP A 316 -4.97 0.05 -19.55
CA ASP A 316 -5.56 0.80 -20.67
C ASP A 316 -4.41 1.41 -21.48
N ALA A 317 -4.46 1.26 -22.80
CA ALA A 317 -3.32 1.55 -23.67
C ALA A 317 -2.68 2.88 -23.30
N ASP A 318 -1.40 2.84 -22.90
CA ASP A 318 -0.57 3.98 -22.54
C ASP A 318 -0.75 5.08 -23.59
N LYS A 319 -1.67 6.02 -23.37
CA LYS A 319 -1.77 7.19 -24.23
C LYS A 319 -0.43 7.90 -24.09
N PRO A 320 0.33 8.09 -25.19
CA PRO A 320 1.65 8.69 -25.07
C PRO A 320 1.48 10.10 -24.50
N TYR A 321 2.38 10.46 -23.59
CA TYR A 321 2.45 11.84 -23.13
C TYR A 321 2.83 12.73 -24.32
N LEU A 322 2.04 13.77 -24.57
CA LEU A 322 2.30 14.72 -25.64
C LEU A 322 3.14 15.88 -25.08
N GLU A 323 4.30 16.16 -25.68
CA GLU A 323 5.20 17.25 -25.23
C GLU A 323 4.56 18.66 -25.28
N GLN A 324 3.38 18.80 -25.90
CA GLN A 324 2.64 20.06 -26.01
C GLN A 324 2.23 20.68 -24.66
N TYR A 325 2.22 19.89 -23.58
CA TYR A 325 1.92 20.37 -22.22
C TYR A 325 3.12 21.05 -21.54
N GLY A 326 4.25 21.18 -22.24
CA GLY A 326 5.45 21.85 -21.75
C GLY A 326 6.29 20.94 -20.84
N PRO A 327 7.53 21.36 -20.52
CA PRO A 327 8.35 20.60 -19.59
C PRO A 327 7.70 20.63 -18.19
N LEU A 328 7.65 19.46 -17.58
CA LEU A 328 7.15 19.27 -16.21
C LEU A 328 8.33 19.23 -15.26
N TYR A 329 8.17 19.80 -14.08
CA TYR A 329 9.21 19.80 -13.06
C TYR A 329 8.65 19.42 -11.70
N ALA A 330 9.48 18.72 -10.92
CA ALA A 330 9.17 18.34 -9.56
C ALA A 330 10.42 18.43 -8.69
N TRP A 331 10.21 18.56 -7.39
CA TRP A 331 11.29 18.53 -6.41
C TRP A 331 11.40 17.15 -5.81
N VAL A 332 12.59 16.56 -5.92
CA VAL A 332 12.87 15.22 -5.43
C VAL A 332 13.79 15.30 -4.21
N PRO A 333 13.49 14.58 -3.12
CA PRO A 333 14.40 14.44 -1.99
C PRO A 333 15.75 13.87 -2.44
N PHE A 334 16.84 14.41 -1.91
CA PHE A 334 18.19 13.98 -2.27
C PHE A 334 18.43 12.48 -2.02
N ASN A 335 17.79 11.91 -0.99
CA ASN A 335 17.89 10.48 -0.71
C ASN A 335 17.29 9.62 -1.83
N ASP A 336 16.19 10.04 -2.45
CA ASP A 336 15.60 9.34 -3.58
C ASP A 336 16.42 9.53 -4.86
N LEU A 337 17.04 10.71 -5.04
CA LEU A 337 17.99 10.95 -6.13
C LEU A 337 19.27 10.11 -6.06
N ARG A 338 19.66 9.64 -4.87
CA ARG A 338 20.77 8.66 -4.77
C ARG A 338 20.44 7.37 -5.53
N LYS A 339 19.16 6.95 -5.57
CA LYS A 339 18.70 5.80 -6.35
C LYS A 339 18.92 6.02 -7.85
N TYR A 340 18.52 7.18 -8.36
CA TYR A 340 18.77 7.58 -9.73
C TYR A 340 20.28 7.56 -10.07
N ASN A 341 21.10 8.18 -9.22
CA ASN A 341 22.54 8.30 -9.48
C ASN A 341 23.27 6.94 -9.49
N ALA A 342 22.88 6.00 -8.64
CA ALA A 342 23.53 4.69 -8.60
C ALA A 342 23.10 3.77 -9.75
N THR A 343 21.87 3.92 -10.22
CA THR A 343 21.35 3.14 -11.35
C THR A 343 21.74 3.76 -12.69
N GLY A 344 21.99 5.07 -12.71
CA GLY A 344 22.16 5.85 -13.94
C GLY A 344 20.83 6.11 -14.65
N GLY A 345 19.71 6.09 -13.91
CA GLY A 345 18.36 6.19 -14.46
C GLY A 345 17.85 4.89 -15.12
N ASP A 346 18.62 3.80 -15.06
CA ASP A 346 18.19 2.49 -15.57
C ASP A 346 17.27 1.80 -14.57
N ILE A 347 15.96 1.88 -14.83
CA ILE A 347 14.89 1.28 -14.02
C ILE A 347 15.03 -0.24 -13.88
N THR A 348 15.66 -0.93 -14.84
CA THR A 348 15.80 -2.40 -14.82
C THR A 348 16.77 -2.89 -13.74
N ARG A 349 17.53 -1.96 -13.16
CA ARG A 349 18.42 -2.21 -12.02
C ARG A 349 17.71 -2.09 -10.67
N LEU A 350 16.41 -1.75 -10.67
CA LEU A 350 15.60 -1.57 -9.46
C LEU A 350 14.41 -2.53 -9.48
N ASP A 351 14.08 -3.03 -8.30
CA ASP A 351 12.83 -3.75 -8.09
C ASP A 351 11.62 -2.81 -8.27
N PRO A 352 10.44 -3.31 -8.69
CA PRO A 352 9.23 -2.52 -8.94
C PRO A 352 8.86 -1.47 -7.88
N GLU A 353 9.13 -1.78 -6.62
CA GLU A 353 8.82 -0.92 -5.49
C GLU A 353 9.79 0.27 -5.37
N GLU A 354 11.01 0.12 -5.85
CA GLU A 354 12.07 1.13 -5.76
C GLU A 354 12.17 1.96 -7.06
N GLN A 355 11.51 1.51 -8.12
CA GLN A 355 11.44 2.23 -9.39
C GLN A 355 10.82 3.62 -9.24
N ALA A 356 9.89 3.80 -8.31
CA ALA A 356 9.25 5.08 -8.04
C ALA A 356 10.20 6.04 -7.28
N ILE A 357 10.44 7.22 -7.85
CA ILE A 357 11.22 8.28 -7.22
C ILE A 357 10.35 9.36 -6.55
N LEU A 358 9.14 9.58 -7.07
CA LEU A 358 8.11 10.39 -6.43
C LEU A 358 6.82 9.57 -6.32
N ARG A 359 6.13 9.71 -5.19
CA ARG A 359 4.87 9.02 -4.92
C ARG A 359 3.76 10.03 -4.60
N PRO A 360 2.52 9.79 -5.03
CA PRO A 360 1.39 10.62 -4.64
C PRO A 360 1.25 10.62 -3.12
N GLY A 361 0.95 11.77 -2.53
CA GLY A 361 0.86 11.87 -1.07
C GLY A 361 0.14 13.09 -0.53
N LYS A 362 0.09 14.19 -1.28
CA LYS A 362 -0.70 15.36 -0.89
C LYS A 362 -2.08 15.29 -1.52
N ARG A 363 -3.12 15.26 -0.69
CA ARG A 363 -4.49 15.31 -1.17
C ARG A 363 -4.85 16.70 -1.66
N PHE A 364 -5.69 16.75 -2.69
CA PHE A 364 -6.25 18.01 -3.16
C PHE A 364 -7.36 18.49 -2.21
N ILE A 365 -8.26 17.57 -1.81
CA ILE A 365 -9.29 17.79 -0.80
C ILE A 365 -9.15 16.72 0.30
N ALA A 366 -9.29 17.12 1.56
CA ALA A 366 -9.23 16.20 2.69
C ALA A 366 -10.42 15.21 2.70
N TYR A 367 -10.27 14.07 3.35
CA TYR A 367 -11.39 13.14 3.51
C TYR A 367 -12.48 13.73 4.41
N GLY A 368 -13.74 13.54 4.00
CA GLY A 368 -14.90 14.07 4.72
C GLY A 368 -15.16 15.56 4.49
N GLU A 369 -14.30 16.23 3.72
CA GLU A 369 -14.49 17.61 3.26
C GLU A 369 -14.97 17.61 1.80
N GLY A 370 -15.39 18.76 1.28
CA GLY A 370 -15.89 18.91 -0.08
C GLY A 370 -17.42 18.92 -0.18
N LEU A 371 -17.93 19.29 -1.36
CA LEU A 371 -19.37 19.27 -1.66
C LEU A 371 -19.74 17.98 -2.42
N PRO A 372 -21.02 17.56 -2.45
CA PRO A 372 -21.46 16.32 -3.12
C PRO A 372 -21.04 16.18 -4.60
N GLU A 373 -20.81 17.31 -5.27
CA GLU A 373 -20.36 17.39 -6.66
C GLU A 373 -18.83 17.34 -6.84
N THR A 374 -18.07 17.22 -5.75
CA THR A 374 -16.62 17.05 -5.79
C THR A 374 -16.28 15.73 -6.48
N PRO A 375 -15.38 15.70 -7.48
CA PRO A 375 -14.93 14.45 -8.05
C PRO A 375 -14.23 13.59 -7.00
N ASP A 376 -14.60 12.32 -6.87
CA ASP A 376 -14.03 11.40 -5.87
C ASP A 376 -12.50 11.37 -5.92
N PHE A 377 -11.92 11.44 -7.12
CA PHE A 377 -10.47 11.40 -7.30
C PHE A 377 -9.76 12.66 -6.73
N ALA A 378 -10.45 13.77 -6.47
CA ALA A 378 -9.86 14.94 -5.82
C ALA A 378 -9.46 14.66 -4.36
N HIS A 379 -10.01 13.61 -3.75
CA HIS A 379 -9.58 13.13 -2.44
C HIS A 379 -8.31 12.26 -2.49
N ASN A 380 -7.81 11.96 -3.70
CA ASN A 380 -6.59 11.18 -3.90
C ASN A 380 -5.36 11.99 -3.53
N GLY A 381 -4.27 11.29 -3.20
CA GLY A 381 -2.95 11.90 -3.16
C GLY A 381 -2.48 12.23 -4.57
N PHE A 382 -1.76 13.34 -4.73
CA PHE A 382 -1.14 13.73 -5.99
C PHE A 382 0.33 14.10 -5.79
N ILE A 383 1.11 13.93 -6.85
CA ILE A 383 2.40 14.57 -7.07
C ILE A 383 2.14 15.84 -7.88
N TRP A 384 2.69 16.94 -7.42
CA TRP A 384 2.54 18.23 -8.07
C TRP A 384 3.66 18.43 -9.07
N LEU A 385 3.30 18.64 -10.33
CA LEU A 385 4.22 18.84 -11.44
C LEU A 385 4.04 20.27 -11.97
N GLY A 386 5.01 21.13 -11.70
CA GLY A 386 5.00 22.50 -12.20
C GLY A 386 5.19 22.52 -13.71
N MET A 387 4.36 23.26 -14.41
CA MET A 387 4.45 23.48 -15.85
C MET A 387 5.31 24.70 -16.16
N GLY A 388 6.12 24.63 -17.22
CA GLY A 388 6.93 25.75 -17.71
C GLY A 388 8.42 25.52 -17.55
N GLU A 389 9.26 26.46 -18.02
CA GLU A 389 10.72 26.29 -18.03
C GLU A 389 11.37 26.71 -16.70
N ALA A 390 12.24 25.85 -16.15
CA ALA A 390 13.15 26.25 -15.08
C ALA A 390 14.23 27.19 -15.65
N LYS A 391 14.37 28.37 -15.04
CA LYS A 391 15.34 29.42 -15.44
C LYS A 391 16.42 29.54 -14.36
N GLU A 392 17.55 30.17 -14.69
CA GLU A 392 18.66 30.39 -13.73
C GLU A 392 18.23 31.15 -12.45
N ASN A 393 17.12 31.90 -12.50
CA ASN A 393 16.58 32.69 -11.40
C ASN A 393 15.32 32.09 -10.74
N THR A 394 14.96 30.84 -11.05
CA THR A 394 13.87 30.11 -10.36
C THR A 394 14.14 30.12 -8.85
N SER A 395 13.22 30.71 -8.06
CA SER A 395 13.44 30.94 -6.62
C SER A 395 13.37 29.64 -5.84
N TRP A 396 14.53 29.20 -5.32
CA TRP A 396 14.71 27.97 -4.56
C TRP A 396 14.03 28.01 -3.18
N GLU A 397 13.96 29.19 -2.56
CA GLU A 397 13.31 29.39 -1.25
C GLU A 397 11.79 29.27 -1.31
N ARG A 398 11.20 29.56 -2.47
CA ARG A 398 9.74 29.58 -2.68
C ARG A 398 9.23 28.43 -3.53
N TYR A 399 10.14 27.59 -4.04
CA TYR A 399 9.80 26.49 -4.96
C TYR A 399 8.94 27.00 -6.13
N GLU A 400 9.34 28.12 -6.73
CA GLU A 400 8.58 28.83 -7.77
C GLU A 400 9.07 28.49 -9.18
N ILE A 401 8.25 27.79 -9.95
CA ILE A 401 8.35 27.74 -11.42
C ILE A 401 7.37 28.80 -11.94
N ASP A 402 7.73 29.60 -12.96
CA ASP A 402 6.99 30.81 -13.43
C ASP A 402 5.46 30.73 -13.18
N GLY A 403 4.97 31.41 -12.13
CA GLY A 403 3.53 31.49 -11.79
C GLY A 403 3.00 30.48 -10.75
N HIS A 404 3.83 29.56 -10.25
CA HIS A 404 3.45 28.47 -9.35
C HIS A 404 4.37 28.37 -8.12
N THR A 405 3.89 28.78 -6.95
CA THR A 405 4.59 28.57 -5.67
C THR A 405 4.22 27.20 -5.11
N MET A 406 5.13 26.23 -5.07
CA MET A 406 4.87 25.01 -4.29
C MET A 406 5.02 25.32 -2.80
N GLY A 407 3.90 25.26 -2.07
CA GLY A 407 3.91 25.26 -0.61
C GLY A 407 4.63 24.00 -0.11
N SER A 408 5.91 24.13 0.19
CA SER A 408 6.72 23.06 0.76
C SER A 408 6.80 23.26 2.27
N SER A 409 6.09 22.39 3.00
CA SER A 409 6.49 21.95 4.34
C SER A 409 7.74 21.03 4.27
N MET A 410 8.48 21.04 3.15
CA MET A 410 9.66 20.20 2.88
C MET A 410 10.97 20.99 3.01
N SER A 411 10.93 22.18 3.62
CA SER A 411 12.12 23.02 3.87
C SER A 411 13.21 22.35 4.70
N GLU A 412 12.93 21.19 5.30
CA GLU A 412 13.87 20.46 6.15
C GLU A 412 14.78 19.48 5.39
N TYR A 413 14.54 19.20 4.10
CA TYR A 413 15.30 18.22 3.34
C TYR A 413 16.10 18.86 2.18
N ARG A 414 17.30 18.34 1.93
CA ARG A 414 18.04 18.62 0.69
C ARG A 414 17.21 18.10 -0.47
N ASN A 415 16.72 18.98 -1.32
CA ASN A 415 15.91 18.62 -2.49
C ASN A 415 16.63 19.11 -3.75
N GLN A 416 16.45 18.41 -4.87
CA GLN A 416 16.91 18.88 -6.18
C GLN A 416 15.74 18.89 -7.16
N LEU A 417 15.71 19.92 -8.00
CA LEU A 417 14.74 20.04 -9.07
C LEU A 417 15.07 19.02 -10.16
N VAL A 418 14.07 18.27 -10.59
CA VAL A 418 14.17 17.38 -11.74
C VAL A 418 13.15 17.81 -12.79
N ARG A 419 13.52 17.64 -14.05
CA ARG A 419 12.55 17.61 -15.14
C ARG A 419 11.89 16.24 -15.15
N VAL A 420 10.57 16.21 -15.15
CA VAL A 420 9.78 15.00 -15.30
C VAL A 420 9.42 14.83 -16.77
N VAL A 421 9.68 13.64 -17.32
CA VAL A 421 9.39 13.24 -18.70
C VAL A 421 8.50 11.99 -18.62
N PRO A 422 7.19 12.16 -18.43
CA PRO A 422 6.29 11.03 -18.33
C PRO A 422 6.30 10.21 -19.61
N LYS A 423 6.27 8.88 -19.49
CA LYS A 423 6.18 7.98 -20.65
C LYS A 423 4.76 7.89 -21.21
N ASN A 424 3.76 8.11 -20.36
CA ASN A 424 2.34 8.08 -20.70
C ASN A 424 1.59 9.23 -20.00
N ALA A 425 0.42 9.54 -20.54
CA ALA A 425 -0.53 10.52 -20.01
C ALA A 425 -1.46 9.94 -18.92
N GLU A 426 -1.33 8.66 -18.60
CA GLU A 426 -2.23 7.98 -17.67
C GLU A 426 -2.08 8.54 -16.26
N GLU A 427 -3.22 8.78 -15.61
CA GLU A 427 -3.31 9.34 -14.26
C GLU A 427 -2.59 10.69 -14.10
N LEU A 428 -2.39 11.40 -15.22
CA LEU A 428 -1.99 12.79 -15.26
C LEU A 428 -3.21 13.66 -15.52
N TYR A 429 -3.35 14.70 -14.72
CA TYR A 429 -4.45 15.64 -14.77
C TYR A 429 -3.93 17.06 -14.85
N VAL A 430 -4.73 17.96 -15.41
CA VAL A 430 -4.47 19.41 -15.39
C VAL A 430 -5.57 20.08 -14.59
N VAL A 431 -5.18 21.03 -13.75
CA VAL A 431 -6.09 21.81 -12.89
C VAL A 431 -5.79 23.30 -13.04
N ASP A 432 -6.82 24.16 -12.99
CA ASP A 432 -6.62 25.61 -13.03
C ASP A 432 -6.45 26.17 -11.61
N TYR A 433 -5.23 26.56 -11.25
CA TYR A 433 -4.94 27.23 -9.96
C TYR A 433 -5.34 28.71 -9.93
N GLY A 434 -5.74 29.29 -11.05
CA GLY A 434 -6.06 30.71 -11.17
C GLY A 434 -7.10 31.20 -10.17
N PRO A 435 -8.24 30.52 -9.99
CA PRO A 435 -9.24 30.90 -9.00
C PRO A 435 -8.69 30.97 -7.58
N LEU A 436 -7.90 29.97 -7.16
CA LEU A 436 -7.27 29.94 -5.83
C LEU A 436 -6.32 31.12 -5.64
N GLU A 437 -5.48 31.39 -6.63
CA GLU A 437 -4.49 32.46 -6.56
C GLU A 437 -5.15 33.84 -6.59
N ALA A 438 -6.18 34.03 -7.42
CA ALA A 438 -6.98 35.25 -7.42
C ALA A 438 -7.66 35.48 -6.06
N PHE A 439 -8.14 34.41 -5.42
CA PHE A 439 -8.70 34.48 -4.07
C PHE A 439 -7.64 34.89 -3.03
N ARG A 440 -6.44 34.28 -3.06
CA ARG A 440 -5.32 34.63 -2.17
C ARG A 440 -4.87 36.08 -2.36
N ASP A 441 -4.75 36.52 -3.61
CA ASP A 441 -4.40 37.91 -3.95
C ASP A 441 -5.45 38.90 -3.44
N ASN A 442 -6.73 38.54 -3.51
CA ASN A 442 -7.81 39.37 -2.98
C ASN A 442 -7.80 39.40 -1.46
N LEU A 443 -7.58 38.26 -0.79
CA LEU A 443 -7.46 38.18 0.67
C LEU A 443 -6.31 39.06 1.17
N ALA A 444 -5.15 38.98 0.52
CA ALA A 444 -3.98 39.80 0.84
C ALA A 444 -4.23 41.31 0.71
N LYS A 445 -5.20 41.72 -0.12
CA LYS A 445 -5.57 43.13 -0.34
C LYS A 445 -6.68 43.64 0.59
N THR A 446 -7.51 42.76 1.16
CA THR A 446 -8.81 43.15 1.74
C THR A 446 -8.93 43.00 3.24
N THR A 447 -8.00 42.34 3.95
CA THR A 447 -8.17 42.05 5.38
C THR A 447 -6.87 42.05 6.21
N ASP A 448 -6.99 42.35 7.51
CA ASP A 448 -5.98 42.03 8.55
C ASP A 448 -5.83 40.51 8.80
N GLN A 449 -6.57 39.71 8.03
CA GLN A 449 -6.66 38.27 8.19
C GLN A 449 -5.40 37.60 7.61
N ARG A 450 -4.51 37.14 8.50
CA ARG A 450 -3.26 36.46 8.12
C ARG A 450 -3.44 35.03 7.60
N ARG A 451 -4.64 34.44 7.70
CA ARG A 451 -4.94 33.04 7.34
C ARG A 451 -6.40 32.87 6.90
N MET A 452 -6.65 32.10 5.83
CA MET A 452 -8.00 31.69 5.42
C MET A 452 -8.69 30.85 6.50
N SER A 453 -10.02 30.99 6.65
CA SER A 453 -10.80 30.03 7.45
C SER A 453 -10.91 28.69 6.72
N ASP A 454 -11.21 27.63 7.46
CA ASP A 454 -11.35 26.30 6.88
C ASP A 454 -12.52 26.24 5.87
N GLU A 455 -13.63 26.95 6.13
CA GLU A 455 -14.73 27.10 5.16
C GLU A 455 -14.30 27.79 3.86
N GLN A 456 -13.49 28.86 3.96
CA GLN A 456 -12.95 29.56 2.79
C GLN A 456 -12.02 28.65 2.00
N TRP A 457 -11.15 27.91 2.70
CA TRP A 457 -10.23 26.95 2.11
C TRP A 457 -10.97 25.82 1.40
N ASN A 458 -11.96 25.21 2.06
CA ASN A 458 -12.75 24.11 1.49
C ASN A 458 -13.53 24.56 0.26
N LYS A 459 -14.14 25.74 0.30
CA LYS A 459 -14.87 26.29 -0.84
C LYS A 459 -13.94 26.49 -2.05
N ILE A 460 -12.79 27.11 -1.85
CA ILE A 460 -11.87 27.39 -2.98
C ILE A 460 -11.19 26.12 -3.48
N ALA A 461 -10.83 25.19 -2.59
CA ALA A 461 -10.30 23.88 -2.96
C ALA A 461 -11.33 23.09 -3.78
N HIS A 462 -12.60 23.13 -3.38
CA HIS A 462 -13.69 22.54 -4.14
C HIS A 462 -13.86 23.16 -5.52
N GLU A 463 -13.96 24.50 -5.61
CA GLU A 463 -14.06 25.20 -6.91
C GLU A 463 -12.87 24.90 -7.83
N THR A 464 -11.67 24.76 -7.25
CA THR A 464 -10.47 24.39 -8.01
C THR A 464 -10.53 22.92 -8.47
N ALA A 465 -11.03 22.01 -7.62
CA ALA A 465 -11.15 20.58 -7.95
C ALA A 465 -12.12 20.31 -9.10
N LEU A 466 -13.18 21.11 -9.24
CA LEU A 466 -14.11 21.03 -10.37
C LEU A 466 -13.45 21.35 -11.73
N THR A 467 -12.26 21.95 -11.72
CA THR A 467 -11.49 22.23 -12.95
C THR A 467 -10.53 21.10 -13.31
N ILE A 468 -10.42 20.04 -12.52
CA ILE A 468 -9.47 18.96 -12.82
C ILE A 468 -9.98 18.18 -14.04
N VAL A 469 -9.15 18.09 -15.08
CA VAL A 469 -9.42 17.29 -16.28
C VAL A 469 -8.23 16.37 -16.57
N PRO A 470 -8.44 15.21 -17.21
CA PRO A 470 -7.35 14.42 -17.76
C PRO A 470 -6.44 15.27 -18.66
N ILE A 471 -5.13 15.05 -18.61
CA ILE A 471 -4.16 15.89 -19.33
C ILE A 471 -4.40 15.87 -20.84
N ASP A 472 -4.89 14.76 -21.39
CA ASP A 472 -5.21 14.60 -22.81
C ASP A 472 -6.51 15.31 -23.24
N GLU A 473 -7.35 15.71 -22.28
CA GLU A 473 -8.55 16.52 -22.51
C GLU A 473 -8.27 18.02 -22.39
N TYR A 474 -7.14 18.41 -21.79
CA TYR A 474 -6.77 19.80 -21.57
C TYR A 474 -6.54 20.56 -22.89
N GLN A 475 -7.31 21.64 -23.09
CA GLN A 475 -7.32 22.45 -24.32
C GLN A 475 -6.46 23.74 -24.24
N GLY A 476 -5.67 23.94 -23.18
CA GLY A 476 -4.82 25.13 -23.04
C GLY A 476 -5.54 26.39 -22.55
N SER A 477 -6.78 26.30 -22.06
CA SER A 477 -7.61 27.46 -21.70
C SER A 477 -7.49 27.94 -20.25
N TYR A 478 -6.72 27.24 -19.41
CA TYR A 478 -6.60 27.57 -17.98
C TYR A 478 -5.68 28.76 -17.75
N SER A 479 -6.02 29.55 -16.74
CA SER A 479 -5.31 30.78 -16.43
C SER A 479 -4.00 30.53 -15.67
N ARG A 480 -3.95 29.49 -14.82
CA ARG A 480 -2.72 28.96 -14.21
C ARG A 480 -2.77 27.44 -14.17
N PRO A 481 -2.45 26.74 -15.28
CA PRO A 481 -2.52 25.29 -15.32
C PRO A 481 -1.42 24.65 -14.46
N VAL A 482 -1.79 23.64 -13.66
CA VAL A 482 -0.85 22.78 -12.92
C VAL A 482 -1.09 21.35 -13.33
N VAL A 483 -0.03 20.56 -13.53
CA VAL A 483 -0.17 19.12 -13.75
C VAL A 483 -0.12 18.40 -12.41
N LEU A 484 -1.06 17.49 -12.21
CA LEU A 484 -1.13 16.58 -11.07
C LEU A 484 -0.91 15.16 -11.56
N SER A 485 -0.01 14.41 -10.93
CA SER A 485 0.13 12.96 -11.17
C SER A 485 -0.49 12.21 -10.00
N ALA A 486 -1.53 11.43 -10.27
CA ALA A 486 -2.12 10.50 -9.29
C ALA A 486 -1.37 9.16 -9.25
N ARG A 487 -0.38 8.96 -10.11
CA ARG A 487 0.52 7.80 -10.12
C ARG A 487 1.93 8.14 -9.65
N PRO A 488 2.72 7.15 -9.22
CA PRO A 488 4.15 7.33 -9.02
C PRO A 488 4.87 7.77 -10.30
N ILE A 489 5.94 8.57 -10.13
CA ILE A 489 6.90 8.90 -11.19
C ILE A 489 8.14 8.04 -10.98
N ASN A 490 8.55 7.32 -12.02
CA ASN A 490 9.69 6.41 -11.94
C ASN A 490 11.05 7.09 -12.18
N VAL A 491 12.13 6.41 -11.81
CA VAL A 491 13.51 6.90 -11.98
C VAL A 491 13.88 7.18 -13.44
N ASP A 492 13.28 6.46 -14.38
CA ASP A 492 13.50 6.60 -15.82
C ASP A 492 12.58 7.65 -16.47
N GLU A 493 11.71 8.28 -15.68
CA GLU A 493 10.83 9.38 -16.07
C GLU A 493 11.35 10.73 -15.55
N ILE A 494 12.60 10.80 -15.06
CA ILE A 494 13.19 12.04 -14.57
C ILE A 494 14.56 12.33 -15.18
N ILE A 495 14.88 13.63 -15.27
CA ILE A 495 16.18 14.15 -15.67
C ILE A 495 16.59 15.19 -14.63
N PRO A 496 17.66 14.95 -13.85
CA PRO A 496 18.17 15.95 -12.91
C PRO A 496 18.55 17.24 -13.64
N VAL A 497 18.14 18.38 -13.11
CA VAL A 497 18.58 19.69 -13.64
C VAL A 497 19.95 20.00 -13.05
N GLU A 498 20.96 20.16 -13.90
CA GLU A 498 22.33 20.49 -13.46
C GLU A 498 22.38 21.85 -12.76
N GLY A 499 23.21 21.96 -11.71
CA GLY A 499 23.44 23.22 -10.99
C GLY A 499 22.31 23.64 -10.04
N VAL A 500 21.25 22.84 -9.91
CA VAL A 500 20.07 23.14 -9.10
C VAL A 500 19.98 22.21 -7.90
N VAL A 501 20.58 22.60 -6.78
CA VAL A 501 20.50 21.86 -5.51
C VAL A 501 20.10 22.82 -4.41
N TYR A 502 18.98 22.53 -3.73
CA TYR A 502 18.62 23.22 -2.51
C TYR A 502 19.34 22.56 -1.34
N GLU A 503 20.34 23.25 -0.80
CA GLU A 503 20.88 22.95 0.52
C GLU A 503 20.26 23.94 1.51
N PRO A 504 19.39 23.51 2.44
CA PRO A 504 18.98 24.40 3.52
C PRO A 504 20.24 24.86 4.24
N GLU A 505 20.41 26.18 4.39
CA GLU A 505 21.52 26.74 5.15
C GLU A 505 21.59 26.02 6.50
N ARG A 506 22.78 25.52 6.86
CA ARG A 506 23.02 24.93 8.18
C ARG A 506 22.76 26.01 9.24
N PHE A 507 21.53 26.08 9.74
CA PHE A 507 21.20 26.81 10.96
C PHE A 507 21.48 25.95 12.19
#